data_AF-X1GPU7-F1
#
_entry.id   AF-X1GPU7-F1
#
_cell.length_a   1.000
_cell.length_b   1.000
_cell.length_c   1.000
_cell.angle_alpha   90.00
_cell.angle_beta   90.00
_cell.angle_gamma   90.00
#
_symmetry.space_group_name_H-M   'P 1'
#
loop_
_entity.id
_entity.type
_entity.pdbx_description
1 polymer ?
#
loop_
_entity_poly.entity_id
_entity_poly.type
_entity_poly.pdbx_seq_one_letter_code
_entity_poly.pdbx_strand_id
1 'polypeptide(L)' 'MKILIGPNSDSLGENIVKQLDLPYVKFNFKQFYDGETYLQIDDQIDNEDILIIQSTYPNQEKSLLETMLI' A
#
# COMPACT_ATOMS: atom_id res chain seq x y z
N MET A 1 -7.33 6.34 12.40
CA MET A 1 -6.01 6.09 11.77
C MET A 1 -5.92 4.62 11.35
N LYS A 2 -5.63 4.38 10.08
CA LYS A 2 -5.50 3.03 9.50
C LYS A 2 -4.16 2.91 8.76
N ILE A 3 -3.77 1.69 8.44
CA ILE A 3 -2.49 1.41 7.78
C ILE A 3 -2.70 0.69 6.45
N LEU A 4 -2.08 1.22 5.39
CA LEU A 4 -2.05 0.62 4.06
C LEU A 4 -0.61 0.22 3.75
N ILE A 5 -0.36 -1.08 3.62
CA ILE A 5 0.94 -1.61 3.20
C ILE A 5 0.91 -1.79 1.69
N GLY A 6 1.77 -1.09 0.98
CA GLY A 6 1.92 -1.27 -0.47
C GLY A 6 2.67 -2.55 -0.84
N PRO A 7 2.59 -2.96 -2.12
CA PRO A 7 3.07 -4.26 -2.62
C PRO A 7 4.58 -4.50 -2.47
N ASN A 8 5.39 -3.46 -2.24
CA ASN A 8 6.84 -3.59 -2.06
C ASN A 8 7.27 -3.46 -0.59
N SER A 9 6.35 -3.68 0.36
CA SER A 9 6.62 -3.41 1.78
C SER A 9 5.99 -4.37 2.76
N ASP A 10 5.54 -5.55 2.33
CA ASP A 10 4.90 -6.56 3.19
C ASP A 10 5.66 -6.81 4.50
N SER A 11 6.95 -7.15 4.43
CA SER A 11 7.76 -7.49 5.61
C SER A 11 7.95 -6.33 6.58
N LEU A 12 8.22 -5.13 6.06
CA LEU A 12 8.40 -3.93 6.89
C LEU A 12 7.05 -3.48 7.48
N GLY A 13 6.01 -3.45 6.64
CA GLY A 13 4.68 -3.04 7.02
C GLY A 13 4.09 -3.95 8.09
N GLU A 14 4.22 -5.27 7.96
CA GLU A 14 3.76 -6.21 8.98
C GLU A 14 4.42 -5.97 10.35
N ASN A 15 5.72 -5.66 10.35
CA ASN A 15 6.44 -5.36 11.59
C ASN A 15 5.96 -4.06 12.22
N ILE A 16 5.70 -3.03 11.41
CA ILE A 16 5.14 -1.76 11.88
C ILE A 16 3.73 -1.96 12.45
N VAL A 17 2.89 -2.75 11.78
CA VAL A 17 1.53 -3.02 12.27
C VAL A 17 1.55 -3.77 13.60
N LYS A 18 2.42 -4.78 13.75
CA LYS A 18 2.57 -5.51 15.01
C LYS A 18 2.98 -4.59 16.18
N GLN A 19 3.70 -3.50 15.90
CA GLN A 19 4.12 -2.55 16.92
C GLN A 19 3.07 -1.48 17.22
N LEU A 20 2.30 -1.06 16.21
CA LEU A 20 1.33 0.03 16.34
C LEU A 20 -0.11 -0.43 16.60
N ASP A 21 -0.40 -1.72 16.41
CA ASP A 21 -1.73 -2.33 16.55
C ASP A 21 -2.84 -1.56 15.81
N LEU A 22 -2.55 -1.20 14.55
CA LEU A 22 -3.46 -0.43 13.69
C LEU A 22 -4.28 -1.33 12.76
N PRO A 23 -5.54 -0.97 12.47
CA PRO A 23 -6.36 -1.68 11.51
C PRO A 23 -5.83 -1.51 10.08
N TYR A 24 -5.77 -2.62 9.34
CA TYR A 24 -5.40 -2.64 7.93
C TYR A 24 -6.49 -2.06 7.03
N VAL A 25 -6.06 -1.28 6.03
CA VAL A 25 -6.86 -0.93 4.87
C VAL A 25 -6.81 -2.08 3.89
N LYS A 26 -7.96 -2.67 3.57
CA LYS A 26 -8.09 -3.65 2.50
C LYS A 26 -8.05 -2.95 1.15
N PHE A 27 -7.25 -3.50 0.25
CA PHE A 27 -7.17 -3.03 -1.13
C PHE A 27 -6.87 -4.22 -2.05
N ASN A 28 -7.28 -4.09 -3.31
CA ASN A 28 -6.92 -4.99 -4.38
C ASN A 28 -5.75 -4.41 -5.18
N PHE A 29 -4.79 -5.26 -5.48
CA PHE A 29 -3.65 -4.94 -6.33
C PHE A 29 -3.50 -6.00 -7.42
N LYS A 30 -3.29 -5.56 -8.66
CA LYS A 30 -2.89 -6.45 -9.75
C LYS A 30 -2.01 -5.71 -10.73
N GLN A 31 -1.14 -6.47 -11.40
CA GLN A 31 -0.39 -6.01 -12.55
C GLN A 31 -0.99 -6.62 -13.81
N PHE A 32 -1.26 -5.79 -14.82
CA PHE A 32 -1.73 -6.23 -16.12
C PHE A 32 -0.57 -6.76 -16.99
N TYR A 33 -0.91 -7.52 -18.04
CA TYR A 33 0.08 -8.12 -18.93
C TYR A 33 0.90 -7.10 -19.75
N ASP A 34 0.37 -5.89 -19.93
CA ASP A 34 1.07 -4.76 -20.55
C ASP A 34 2.03 -4.03 -19.59
N GLY A 35 2.04 -4.42 -18.31
CA GLY A 35 2.89 -3.86 -17.28
C GLY A 35 2.21 -2.78 -16.43
N GLU A 36 0.98 -2.37 -16.76
CA GLU A 36 0.23 -1.38 -15.99
C GLU A 36 -0.18 -1.91 -14.60
N THR A 37 -0.32 -0.98 -13.66
CA THR A 37 -0.71 -1.29 -12.29
C THR A 37 -2.16 -0.88 -12.04
N TYR A 38 -2.93 -1.76 -11.41
CA TYR A 38 -4.24 -1.46 -10.86
C TYR A 38 -4.21 -1.52 -9.33
N LEU A 39 -4.81 -0.51 -8.71
CA LEU A 39 -5.06 -0.45 -7.28
C LEU A 39 -6.48 0.01 -7.00
N GLN A 40 -7.16 -0.66 -6.06
CA GLN A 40 -8.50 -0.29 -5.60
C GLN A 40 -8.59 -0.47 -4.10
N ILE A 41 -9.01 0.57 -3.39
CA ILE A 41 -9.26 0.50 -1.95
C ILE A 41 -10.66 -0.07 -1.73
N ASP A 42 -10.76 -1.16 -0.97
CA ASP A 42 -12.01 -1.88 -0.69
C ASP A 42 -12.64 -1.49 0.65
N ASP A 43 -11.94 -0.67 1.44
CA ASP A 43 -12.40 -0.17 2.73
C ASP A 43 -12.82 1.31 2.66
N GLN A 44 -13.75 1.70 3.53
CA GLN A 44 -14.09 3.11 3.73
C GLN A 44 -12.96 3.83 4.46
N ILE A 45 -12.42 4.88 3.84
CA ILE A 45 -11.28 5.68 4.33
C ILE A 45 -11.63 7.17 4.54
N ASP A 46 -12.89 7.54 4.35
CA ASP A 46 -13.33 8.93 4.48
C ASP A 46 -13.09 9.47 5.89
N ASN A 47 -12.45 10.64 5.98
CA ASN A 47 -12.09 11.32 7.23
C ASN A 47 -11.17 10.49 8.16
N GLU A 48 -10.43 9.52 7.62
CA GLU A 48 -9.43 8.75 8.36
C GLU A 48 -8.01 9.23 8.04
N ASP A 49 -7.15 9.26 9.07
CA ASP A 49 -5.70 9.38 8.85
C ASP A 49 -5.15 8.05 8.32
N ILE A 50 -4.57 8.04 7.13
CA ILE A 50 -4.03 6.83 6.51
C ILE A 50 -2.50 6.87 6.54
N LEU A 51 -1.90 5.89 7.19
CA LEU A 51 -0.45 5.64 7.16
C LEU A 51 -0.13 4.70 5.99
N ILE A 52 0.52 5.23 4.96
CA ILE A 52 0.96 4.45 3.80
C ILE A 52 2.41 3.99 4.02
N ILE A 53 2.66 2.69 3.88
CA ILE A 53 3.99 2.09 3.96
C ILE A 53 4.32 1.48 2.61
N GLN A 54 5.20 2.15 1.86
CA GLN A 54 5.62 1.70 0.55
C GLN A 54 7.07 2.14 0.30
N SER A 55 7.96 1.16 0.16
CA SER A 55 9.34 1.34 -0.27
C SER A 55 9.38 1.48 -1.78
N THR A 56 10.28 2.32 -2.27
CA THR A 56 10.54 2.47 -3.71
C THR A 56 11.65 1.55 -4.23
N TYR A 57 12.34 0.80 -3.37
CA TYR A 57 13.31 -0.20 -3.80
C TYR A 57 12.61 -1.56 -4.06
N PRO A 58 13.01 -2.38 -5.05
CA PRO A 58 14.13 -2.18 -5.99
C PRO A 58 13.77 -1.47 -7.30
N ASN A 59 12.50 -1.48 -7.71
CA ASN A 59 12.05 -0.95 -8.99
C ASN A 59 11.51 0.48 -8.83
N GLN A 60 12.40 1.47 -8.67
CA GLN A 60 12.03 2.82 -8.21
C GLN A 60 10.91 3.48 -9.00
N GLU A 61 10.97 3.42 -10.33
CA GLU A 61 9.97 4.06 -11.18
C GLU A 61 8.58 3.44 -10.99
N LYS A 62 8.50 2.10 -11.00
CA LYS A 62 7.25 1.37 -10.81
C LYS A 62 6.70 1.57 -9.40
N SER A 63 7.53 1.42 -8.39
CA SER A 63 7.12 1.55 -7.00
C SER A 63 6.71 2.99 -6.65
N LEU A 64 7.32 4.00 -7.28
CA LEU A 64 6.91 5.40 -7.15
C LEU A 64 5.53 5.63 -7.78
N LEU A 65 5.28 5.09 -8.98
CA LEU A 65 3.96 5.14 -9.61
C LEU A 65 2.90 4.45 -8.76
N GLU A 66 3.21 3.28 -8.18
CA GLU A 66 2.34 2.59 -7.23
C GLU A 66 2.01 3.48 -6.02
N THR A 67 2.99 4.17 -5.43
CA THR A 67 2.73 5.11 -4.32
C THR A 67 1.83 6.27 -4.72
N MET A 68 1.95 6.78 -5.94
CA MET A 68 1.11 7.89 -6.43
C MET A 68 -0.32 7.46 -6.81
N LEU A 69 -0.54 6.17 -7.08
CA LEU A 69 -1.85 5.60 -7.35
C LEU A 69 -2.64 5.29 -6.07
N ILE A 70 -1.95 5.11 -4.95
CA ILE A 70 -2.55 5.01 -3.61
C ILE A 70 -3.07 6.39 -3.18
#